data_AF-A0A380DZF3-F1
#
_entry.id   AF-A0A380DZF3-F1
#
_cell.length_a   1.000
_cell.length_b   1.000
_cell.length_c   1.000
_cell.angle_alpha   90.00
_cell.angle_beta   90.00
_cell.angle_gamma   90.00
#
_symmetry.space_group_name_H-M   'P 1'
#
loop_
_entity.id
_entity.type
_entity.pdbx_description
1 polymer ?
#
loop_
_entity_poly.entity_id
_entity_poly.type
_entity_poly.pdbx_seq_one_letter_code
_entity_poly.pdbx_strand_id
1 'polypeptide(L)' 'MIGYIPKSDLQVVFTSLHGTSVPIVPKLLKSLNFNQFNLVEAQCKPDPNFSSVQSANPEDHRAFDQAVELANKSHADY' A
#
# COMPACT_ATOMS: atom_id res chain seq x y z
N MET A 1 25.62 -6.93 8.27
CA MET A 1 24.91 -7.92 7.44
C MET A 1 23.53 -8.06 8.05
N ILE A 2 22.47 -7.78 7.29
CA ILE A 2 21.11 -8.05 7.73
C ILE A 2 20.98 -9.57 7.90
N GLY A 3 20.52 -10.02 9.06
CA GLY A 3 20.38 -11.44 9.38
C GLY A 3 19.27 -12.12 8.57
N TYR A 4 18.96 -13.37 8.89
CA TYR A 4 17.82 -14.07 8.30
C TYR A 4 16.50 -13.36 8.68
N ILE A 5 15.69 -13.05 7.67
CA ILE A 5 14.34 -12.51 7.85
C ILE A 5 13.36 -13.65 7.55
N PRO A 6 12.53 -14.07 8.53
CA PRO A 6 11.54 -15.11 8.29
C PRO A 6 10.49 -14.63 7.29
N LYS A 7 9.87 -15.58 6.58
CA LYS A 7 8.73 -15.28 5.71
C LYS A 7 7.57 -14.73 6.54
N SER A 8 6.95 -13.66 6.06
CA SER A 8 5.71 -13.13 6.61
C SER A 8 4.51 -13.75 5.91
N ASP A 9 3.52 -14.17 6.70
CA ASP A 9 2.22 -14.62 6.21
C ASP A 9 1.14 -13.52 6.27
N LEU A 10 1.52 -12.28 6.61
CA LEU A 10 0.63 -11.12 6.60
C LEU A 10 0.24 -10.73 5.17
N GLN A 11 -1.05 -10.47 4.98
CA GLN A 11 -1.62 -9.85 3.78
C GLN A 11 -1.67 -8.33 3.98
N VAL A 12 -0.97 -7.57 3.13
CA VAL A 12 -0.82 -6.10 3.28
C VAL A 12 -1.45 -5.37 2.10
N VAL A 13 -2.26 -4.35 2.35
CA VAL A 13 -2.67 -3.38 1.33
C VAL A 13 -1.86 -2.11 1.45
N PHE A 14 -1.31 -1.65 0.33
CA PHE A 14 -0.54 -0.42 0.29
C PHE A 14 -1.11 0.56 -0.73
N THR A 15 -1.21 1.81 -0.30
CA THR A 15 -1.44 2.96 -1.17
C THR A 15 -0.38 4.02 -0.91
N SER A 16 0.10 4.66 -1.98
CA SER A 16 0.98 5.83 -1.86
C SER A 16 0.22 7.16 -1.85
N LEU A 17 -1.10 7.14 -2.09
CA LEU A 17 -1.90 8.34 -2.33
C LEU A 17 -1.25 9.28 -3.38
N HIS A 18 -0.82 8.70 -4.51
CA HIS A 18 -0.06 9.35 -5.58
C HIS A 18 1.34 9.88 -5.19
N GLY A 19 1.83 9.52 -4.01
CA GLY A 19 3.14 9.89 -3.50
C GLY A 19 4.31 9.13 -4.13
N THR A 20 5.52 9.49 -3.70
CA THR A 20 6.79 9.02 -4.28
C THR A 20 7.27 7.67 -3.74
N SER A 21 6.49 7.03 -2.86
CA SER A 21 6.85 5.80 -2.17
C SER A 21 6.64 4.52 -3.00
N VAL A 22 5.82 4.57 -4.07
CA VAL A 22 5.53 3.43 -4.97
C VAL A 22 6.76 2.69 -5.49
N PRO A 23 7.84 3.33 -5.98
CA PRO A 23 9.01 2.60 -6.49
C PRO A 23 9.82 1.86 -5.40
N ILE A 24 9.64 2.23 -4.13
CA ILE A 24 10.48 1.76 -3.01
C ILE A 24 9.74 0.76 -2.13
N VAL A 25 8.50 1.06 -1.71
CA VAL A 25 7.78 0.26 -0.72
C VAL A 25 7.53 -1.19 -1.17
N PRO A 26 7.06 -1.49 -2.40
CA PRO A 26 6.91 -2.87 -2.86
C PRO A 26 8.23 -3.64 -2.91
N LYS A 27 9.36 -2.96 -3.20
CA LYS A 27 10.68 -3.59 -3.18
C LYS A 27 11.12 -3.88 -1.74
N LEU A 28 10.85 -2.96 -0.83
CA LEU A 28 11.13 -3.12 0.60
C LEU A 28 10.31 -4.28 1.19
N LEU A 29 9.00 -4.34 0.94
CA LEU A 29 8.15 -5.44 1.37
C LEU A 29 8.69 -6.80 0.90
N LYS A 30 9.04 -6.93 -0.38
CA LYS A 30 9.68 -8.13 -0.92
C LYS A 30 11.01 -8.44 -0.24
N SER A 31 11.85 -7.44 0.02
CA SER A 31 13.14 -7.61 0.70
C SER A 31 13.01 -8.01 2.17
N LEU A 32 11.86 -7.75 2.78
CA LEU A 32 11.52 -8.13 4.16
C LEU A 32 10.69 -9.43 4.21
N ASN A 33 10.62 -10.17 3.10
CA ASN A 33 9.83 -11.39 2.92
C ASN A 33 8.32 -11.23 3.17
N PHE A 34 7.77 -10.02 2.96
CA PHE A 34 6.33 -9.79 2.80
C PHE A 34 5.96 -10.04 1.33
N ASN A 35 5.51 -11.25 1.05
CA ASN A 35 5.20 -11.68 -0.32
C ASN A 35 3.72 -11.57 -0.66
N GLN A 36 2.86 -11.32 0.34
CA GLN A 36 1.42 -11.17 0.18
C GLN A 36 1.05 -9.70 0.37
N PHE A 37 1.13 -8.91 -0.69
CA PHE A 37 0.66 -7.53 -0.65
C PHE A 37 -0.05 -7.14 -1.93
N ASN A 38 -1.04 -6.27 -1.79
CA ASN A 38 -1.81 -5.68 -2.87
C ASN A 38 -1.59 -4.17 -2.89
N LEU A 39 -1.47 -3.61 -4.09
CA LEU A 39 -1.36 -2.17 -4.27
C LEU A 39 -2.73 -1.62 -4.66
N VAL A 40 -3.10 -0.47 -4.11
CA VAL A 40 -4.23 0.30 -4.63
C VAL A 40 -3.77 0.95 -5.94
N GLU A 41 -3.93 0.23 -7.05
CA GLU A 41 -3.33 0.58 -8.34
C GLU A 41 -3.71 1.98 -8.85
N ALA A 42 -4.93 2.43 -8.56
CA ALA A 42 -5.42 3.76 -8.90
C ALA A 42 -4.62 4.87 -8.20
N GLN A 43 -4.17 4.61 -6.96
CA GLN A 43 -3.47 5.56 -6.09
C GLN A 43 -1.94 5.35 -6.07
N CYS A 44 -1.42 4.40 -6.85
CA CYS A 44 0.01 4.09 -6.95
C CYS A 44 0.62 4.52 -8.29
N LYS A 45 0.06 5.58 -8.89
CA LYS A 45 0.55 6.22 -10.12
C LYS A 45 0.69 7.72 -9.88
N PRO A 46 1.64 8.42 -10.53
CA PRO A 46 1.71 9.87 -10.43
C PRO A 46 0.41 10.51 -10.93
N ASP A 47 -0.25 11.28 -10.06
CA ASP A 47 -1.42 12.08 -10.42
C ASP A 47 -1.43 13.37 -9.58
N PRO A 48 -1.11 14.53 -10.18
CA PRO A 48 -1.06 15.80 -9.45
C PRO A 48 -2.43 16.30 -9.00
N ASN A 49 -3.52 15.78 -9.59
CA ASN A 49 -4.87 16.20 -9.26
C ASN A 49 -5.53 15.33 -8.19
N PHE A 50 -4.87 14.26 -7.75
CA PHE A 50 -5.41 13.34 -6.75
C PHE A 50 -6.81 12.81 -7.12
N SER A 51 -7.02 12.51 -8.41
CA SER A 51 -8.35 12.22 -8.98
C SER A 51 -8.98 10.93 -8.46
N SER A 52 -8.18 10.05 -7.86
CA SER A 52 -8.63 8.77 -7.34
C SER A 52 -8.88 8.75 -5.82
N VAL A 53 -8.74 9.88 -5.13
CA VAL A 53 -8.98 9.98 -3.68
C VAL A 53 -10.05 11.03 -3.38
N GLN A 54 -10.87 10.77 -2.36
CA GLN A 54 -11.79 11.80 -1.86
C GLN A 54 -11.07 12.88 -1.06
N SER A 55 -9.89 12.55 -0.52
CA SER A 55 -9.02 13.45 0.23
C SER A 55 -7.57 13.07 -0.04
N ALA A 56 -6.73 14.05 -0.37
CA ALA A 56 -5.29 13.87 -0.51
C ALA A 56 -4.55 13.93 0.83
N ASN A 57 -5.27 14.16 1.93
CA ASN A 57 -4.71 14.30 3.26
C ASN A 57 -4.66 12.93 3.97
N PRO A 58 -3.50 12.35 4.28
CA PRO A 58 -3.40 11.07 4.98
C PRO A 58 -3.89 11.13 6.45
N GLU A 59 -4.12 12.32 7.01
CA GLU A 59 -4.79 12.45 8.33
C GLU A 59 -6.32 12.28 8.22
N ASP A 60 -6.87 12.26 7.01
CA ASP A 60 -8.28 12.07 6.74
C ASP A 60 -8.55 10.61 6.36
N HIS A 61 -9.44 9.95 7.10
CA HIS A 61 -9.78 8.55 6.88
C HIS A 61 -10.26 8.28 5.45
N ARG A 62 -10.93 9.26 4.82
CA ARG A 62 -11.45 9.15 3.44
C ARG A 62 -10.38 9.03 2.38
N ALA A 63 -9.12 9.36 2.70
CA ALA A 63 -8.00 9.09 1.81
C ALA A 63 -7.81 7.59 1.59
N PHE A 64 -8.20 6.75 2.57
CA PHE A 64 -7.96 5.31 2.59
C PHE A 64 -9.17 4.45 2.23
N ASP A 65 -10.32 5.02 1.84
CA ASP A 65 -11.52 4.23 1.54
C ASP A 65 -11.28 3.10 0.53
N GLN A 66 -10.52 3.36 -0.54
CA GLN A 66 -10.15 2.33 -1.52
C GLN A 66 -9.18 1.28 -0.96
N ALA A 67 -8.29 1.68 -0.06
CA ALA A 67 -7.39 0.75 0.62
C ALA A 67 -8.18 -0.18 1.55
N VAL A 68 -9.14 0.37 2.30
CA VAL A 68 -10.04 -0.39 3.18
C VAL A 68 -10.95 -1.31 2.36
N GLU A 69 -11.49 -0.85 1.23
CA GLU A 69 -12.28 -1.70 0.33
C GLU A 69 -11.46 -2.88 -0.21
N LEU A 70 -10.23 -2.61 -0.67
CA LEU A 70 -9.31 -3.64 -1.14
C LEU A 70 -8.93 -4.61 -0.03
N ALA A 71 -8.65 -4.10 1.18
CA ALA A 71 -8.33 -4.90 2.35
C ALA A 71 -9.46 -5.87 2.71
N ASN A 72 -10.71 -5.40 2.71
CA ASN A 72 -11.88 -6.25 2.94
C ASN A 72 -12.04 -7.33 1.86
N LYS A 73 -11.79 -6.99 0.59
CA LYS A 73 -11.87 -7.94 -0.54
C LYS A 73 -10.77 -8.99 -0.52
N SER A 74 -9.56 -8.61 -0.12
CA SER A 74 -8.41 -9.52 -0.07
C SER A 74 -8.21 -10.21 1.28
N HIS A 75 -9.05 -9.91 2.29
CA HIS A 75 -8.83 -10.31 3.67
C HIS A 75 -7.45 -9.91 4.19
N ALA A 76 -7.07 -8.66 3.94
CA ALA A 76 -5.79 -8.12 4.41
C ALA A 76 -5.78 -7.92 5.93
N ASP A 77 -4.61 -8.15 6.52
CA ASP A 77 -4.33 -7.93 7.94
C ASP A 77 -3.97 -6.46 8.23
N TYR A 78 -3.36 -5.78 7.25
CA TYR A 78 -2.83 -4.41 7.35
C TYR A 78 -3.06 -3.61 6.07
#